data_AF-A0A1V5MFP6-F1
#
_entry.id   AF-A0A1V5MFP6-F1
#
_cell.length_a   1.000
_cell.length_b   1.000
_cell.length_c   1.000
_cell.angle_alpha   90.00
_cell.angle_beta   90.00
_cell.angle_gamma   90.00
#
_symmetry.space_group_name_H-M   'P 1'
#
loop_
_entity.id
_entity.type
_entity.pdbx_description
1 polymer ?
#
loop_
_entity_poly.entity_id
_entity_poly.type
_entity_poly.pdbx_seq_one_letter_code
_entity_poly.pdbx_strand_id
1 'polypeptide(L)'
;MKKRGFTLIELLVVIGIIAILAAMLLPALARARERARVVNCINNLKQIGLAARMYAENFDGIMPGESGGNTNNFFVKLVNAKFITNQNVGKCPSEKTYANVNIPHYGYNYRTFGSGSDPKLNAVERPERFAYLTDRNSSGTNFLVGATGGEQTLCNWYRHSFNPTGEKDSSGIPLDCRMNFLFLDGHVENLSRADAPANSAVYPWSPTE
;
A
#
# COMPACT_ATOMS: atom_id res chain seq x y z
N MET A 1 -51.00 38.85 21.83
CA MET A 1 -49.82 38.59 20.97
C MET A 1 -50.23 37.64 19.84
N LYS A 2 -50.25 38.09 18.57
CA LYS A 2 -50.58 37.22 17.42
C LYS A 2 -49.44 36.24 17.19
N LYS A 3 -49.67 34.94 17.38
CA LYS A 3 -48.74 33.89 16.94
C LYS A 3 -48.75 33.87 15.41
N ARG A 4 -47.61 34.11 14.77
CA ARG A 4 -47.44 33.85 13.34
C ARG A 4 -47.49 32.34 13.14
N GLY A 5 -48.49 31.86 12.41
CA GLY A 5 -48.60 30.44 12.05
C GLY A 5 -47.59 30.09 10.97
N PHE A 6 -46.83 29.02 11.18
CA PHE A 6 -45.92 28.48 10.18
C PHE A 6 -46.74 27.78 9.10
N THR A 7 -46.58 28.16 7.85
CA THR A 7 -47.31 27.51 6.75
C THR A 7 -46.59 26.23 6.32
N LEU A 8 -47.34 25.21 5.91
CA LEU A 8 -46.76 23.97 5.38
C LEU A 8 -45.85 24.22 4.17
N ILE A 9 -46.14 25.26 3.37
CA ILE A 9 -45.34 25.62 2.19
C ILE A 9 -43.98 26.19 2.57
N GLU A 10 -43.89 27.00 3.63
CA GLU A 10 -42.60 27.51 4.13
C GLU A 10 -41.71 26.35 4.62
N LEU A 11 -42.29 25.35 5.28
CA LEU A 11 -41.54 24.16 5.70
C LEU A 11 -41.05 23.37 4.49
N LEU A 12 -41.92 23.18 3.49
CA LEU A 12 -41.67 22.36 2.32
C LEU A 12 -40.56 22.95 1.43
N VAL A 13 -40.53 24.28 1.25
CA VAL A 13 -39.47 24.94 0.49
C VAL A 13 -38.12 24.81 1.19
N VAL A 14 -38.07 24.94 2.52
CA VAL A 14 -36.82 24.86 3.29
C VAL A 14 -36.21 23.46 3.22
N ILE A 15 -37.01 22.41 3.43
CA ILE A 15 -36.51 21.04 3.30
C ILE A 15 -36.07 20.74 1.86
N GLY A 16 -36.74 21.33 0.86
CA GLY A 16 -36.37 21.23 -0.55
C GLY A 16 -34.98 21.81 -0.82
N ILE A 17 -34.71 23.02 -0.32
CA ILE A 17 -33.40 23.67 -0.47
C ILE A 17 -32.32 22.86 0.27
N ILE A 18 -32.57 22.41 1.51
CA ILE A 18 -31.62 21.57 2.27
C ILE A 18 -31.32 20.27 1.52
N ALA A 19 -32.33 19.63 0.94
CA ALA A 19 -32.14 18.40 0.16
C ALA A 19 -31.24 18.61 -1.06
N ILE A 20 -31.43 19.72 -1.80
CA ILE A 20 -30.58 20.06 -2.96
C ILE A 20 -29.13 20.32 -2.52
N LEU A 21 -28.92 21.11 -1.46
CA LEU A 21 -27.59 21.39 -0.93
C LEU A 21 -26.89 20.13 -0.43
N ALA A 22 -27.60 19.28 0.33
CA ALA A 22 -27.07 18.02 0.83
C ALA A 22 -26.70 17.06 -0.32
N ALA A 23 -27.52 16.98 -1.37
CA ALA A 23 -27.26 16.13 -2.53
C ALA A 23 -25.94 16.48 -3.25
N MET A 24 -25.55 17.75 -3.27
CA MET A 24 -24.26 18.18 -3.83
C MET A 24 -23.08 17.95 -2.87
N LEU A 25 -23.31 18.04 -1.56
CA LEU A 25 -22.26 17.92 -0.55
C LEU A 25 -21.87 16.47 -0.23
N LEU A 26 -22.83 15.53 -0.23
CA LEU A 26 -22.58 14.14 0.14
C LEU A 26 -21.54 13.44 -0.76
N PRO A 27 -21.59 13.56 -2.11
CA PRO A 27 -20.57 12.95 -2.97
C PRO A 27 -19.18 13.56 -2.77
N ALA A 28 -19.11 14.88 -2.55
CA ALA A 28 -17.85 15.59 -2.32
C ALA A 28 -17.21 15.17 -1.00
N LEU A 29 -18.00 15.08 0.08
CA LEU A 29 -17.54 14.64 1.39
C LEU A 29 -17.06 13.19 1.39
N ALA A 30 -17.76 12.30 0.67
CA ALA A 30 -17.33 10.91 0.52
C ALA A 30 -15.94 10.81 -0.15
N ARG A 31 -15.70 11.58 -1.22
CA ARG A 31 -14.38 11.64 -1.89
C ARG A 31 -13.31 12.24 -0.99
N ALA A 32 -13.61 13.31 -0.26
CA ALA A 32 -12.68 13.94 0.67
C ALA A 32 -12.24 13.00 1.80
N ARG A 33 -13.21 12.27 2.38
CA ARG A 33 -12.96 11.28 3.43
C ARG A 33 -12.11 10.12 2.93
N GLU A 34 -12.32 9.67 1.68
CA GLU A 34 -11.49 8.63 1.08
C GLU A 34 -10.06 9.12 0.84
N ARG A 35 -9.87 10.33 0.32
CA ARG A 35 -8.53 10.94 0.18
C ARG A 35 -7.80 11.03 1.52
N ALA A 36 -8.50 11.40 2.59
CA ALA A 36 -7.92 11.43 3.94
C ALA A 36 -7.46 10.03 4.42
N ARG A 37 -8.24 8.99 4.11
CA ARG A 37 -7.83 7.60 4.41
C ARG A 37 -6.59 7.19 3.63
N VAL A 38 -6.50 7.54 2.34
CA VAL A 38 -5.32 7.27 1.51
C VAL A 38 -4.07 7.96 2.09
N VAL A 39 -4.19 9.23 2.52
CA VAL A 39 -3.09 9.96 3.18
C VAL A 39 -2.64 9.24 4.45
N ASN A 40 -3.57 8.71 5.24
CA ASN A 40 -3.22 7.90 6.41
C ASN A 40 -2.48 6.61 6.01
N CYS A 41 -2.87 5.95 4.92
CA CYS A 41 -2.15 4.78 4.42
C CYS A 41 -0.71 5.11 4.00
N ILE A 42 -0.50 6.26 3.37
CA ILE A 42 0.85 6.78 3.00
C ILE A 42 1.67 7.06 4.26
N ASN A 43 1.09 7.69 5.27
CA ASN A 43 1.79 7.99 6.52
C ASN A 43 2.17 6.71 7.28
N ASN A 44 1.32 5.70 7.26
CA ASN A 44 1.62 4.38 7.80
C ASN A 44 2.77 3.71 7.03
N LEU A 45 2.75 3.73 5.68
CA LEU A 45 3.87 3.23 4.86
C LEU A 45 5.20 3.87 5.27
N LYS A 46 5.23 5.20 5.43
CA LYS A 46 6.43 5.93 5.86
C LYS A 46 6.89 5.50 7.26
N GLN A 47 5.97 5.34 8.21
CA GLN A 47 6.29 4.86 9.56
C GLN A 47 6.88 3.44 9.55
N ILE A 48 6.30 2.53 8.74
CA ILE A 48 6.80 1.17 8.60
C ILE A 48 8.18 1.16 7.91
N GLY A 49 8.35 1.98 6.86
CA GLY A 49 9.62 2.17 6.17
C GLY A 49 10.73 2.67 7.09
N LEU A 50 10.42 3.67 7.92
CA LEU A 50 11.34 4.17 8.93
C LEU A 50 11.71 3.08 9.94
N ALA A 51 10.72 2.32 10.45
CA ALA A 51 10.97 1.21 11.36
C ALA A 51 11.87 0.14 10.71
N ALA A 52 11.68 -0.17 9.43
CA ALA A 52 12.53 -1.09 8.68
C ALA A 52 13.97 -0.59 8.50
N ARG A 53 14.15 0.73 8.30
CA ARG A 53 15.48 1.33 8.23
C ARG A 53 16.20 1.35 9.58
N MET A 54 15.50 1.72 10.66
CA MET A 54 16.05 1.64 12.02
C MET A 54 16.43 0.21 12.40
N TYR A 55 15.62 -0.77 11.96
CA TYR A 55 15.99 -2.17 12.08
C TYR A 55 17.29 -2.46 11.32
N ALA A 56 17.40 -2.08 10.05
CA ALA A 56 18.62 -2.32 9.29
C ALA A 56 19.86 -1.65 9.93
N GLU A 57 19.74 -0.43 10.45
CA GLU A 57 20.82 0.25 11.16
C GLU A 57 21.31 -0.53 12.40
N ASN A 58 20.40 -1.17 13.13
CA ASN A 58 20.73 -1.95 14.32
C ASN A 58 21.21 -3.38 14.01
N PHE A 59 20.97 -3.88 12.81
CA PHE A 59 21.27 -5.25 12.38
C PHE A 59 22.22 -5.26 11.17
N ASP A 60 23.31 -4.48 11.22
CA ASP A 60 24.40 -4.48 10.23
C ASP A 60 23.98 -4.21 8.78
N GLY A 61 22.93 -3.41 8.58
CA GLY A 61 22.36 -3.09 7.27
C GLY A 61 21.40 -4.17 6.74
N ILE A 62 21.08 -5.19 7.53
CA ILE A 62 20.18 -6.27 7.12
C ILE A 62 18.74 -5.80 7.27
N MET A 63 18.01 -5.72 6.16
CA MET A 63 16.60 -5.39 6.18
C MET A 63 15.79 -6.51 6.87
N PRO A 64 14.63 -6.19 7.47
CA PRO A 64 13.78 -7.14 8.20
C PRO A 64 13.06 -8.20 7.32
N GLY A 65 13.62 -8.54 6.15
CA GLY A 65 13.11 -9.55 5.25
C GLY A 65 13.35 -10.99 5.71
N GLU A 66 12.68 -11.94 5.04
CA GLU A 66 12.82 -13.37 5.28
C GLU A 66 12.78 -14.17 3.96
N SER A 67 13.61 -15.22 3.91
CA SER A 67 13.62 -16.24 2.85
C SER A 67 12.23 -16.82 2.61
N GLY A 68 11.71 -16.65 1.39
CA GLY A 68 10.39 -17.16 0.98
C GLY A 68 9.25 -16.16 1.08
N GLY A 69 9.51 -14.97 1.64
CA GLY A 69 8.60 -13.85 1.69
C GLY A 69 7.37 -14.11 2.55
N ASN A 70 7.24 -13.40 3.65
CA ASN A 70 5.94 -13.30 4.32
C ASN A 70 5.79 -11.91 4.92
N THR A 71 4.83 -11.14 4.39
CA THR A 71 4.45 -9.83 4.94
C THR A 71 4.23 -9.89 6.45
N ASN A 72 3.51 -10.91 6.96
CA ASN A 72 3.26 -11.03 8.39
C ASN A 72 4.57 -11.16 9.16
N ASN A 73 5.52 -11.96 8.67
CA ASN A 73 6.80 -12.18 9.36
C ASN A 73 7.64 -10.90 9.36
N PHE A 74 7.67 -10.15 8.25
CA PHE A 74 8.29 -8.82 8.20
C PHE A 74 7.73 -7.90 9.30
N PHE A 75 6.40 -7.81 9.43
CA PHE A 75 5.77 -6.97 10.47
C PHE A 75 6.03 -7.50 11.87
N VAL A 76 5.91 -8.81 12.10
CA VAL A 76 6.16 -9.46 13.39
C VAL A 76 7.60 -9.22 13.84
N LYS A 77 8.57 -9.27 12.92
CA LYS A 77 9.98 -8.99 13.21
C LYS A 77 10.18 -7.56 13.73
N LEU A 78 9.55 -6.57 13.08
CA LEU A 78 9.59 -5.17 13.51
C LEU A 78 8.87 -4.91 14.83
N VAL A 79 7.75 -5.60 15.09
CA VAL A 79 7.02 -5.51 16.35
C VAL A 79 7.82 -6.16 17.50
N ASN A 80 8.36 -7.36 17.29
CA ASN A 80 9.15 -8.07 18.30
C ASN A 80 10.45 -7.33 18.65
N ALA A 81 11.09 -6.73 17.64
CA ALA A 81 12.27 -5.88 17.84
C ALA A 81 11.91 -4.47 18.37
N LYS A 82 10.63 -4.18 18.66
CA LYS A 82 10.12 -2.93 19.24
C LYS A 82 10.31 -1.68 18.38
N PHE A 83 10.54 -1.82 17.08
CA PHE A 83 10.54 -0.70 16.14
C PHE A 83 9.11 -0.27 15.75
N ILE A 84 8.13 -1.15 15.90
CA ILE A 84 6.71 -0.84 15.78
C ILE A 84 6.01 -1.15 17.10
N THR A 85 5.54 -0.12 17.79
CA THR A 85 4.76 -0.27 19.03
C THR A 85 3.25 -0.26 18.77
N ASN A 86 2.79 0.59 17.85
CA ASN A 86 1.39 0.66 17.44
C ASN A 86 1.14 -0.25 16.23
N GLN A 87 0.58 -1.43 16.48
CA GLN A 87 0.29 -2.41 15.43
C GLN A 87 -0.79 -1.95 14.43
N ASN A 88 -1.59 -0.93 14.77
CA ASN A 88 -2.55 -0.35 13.82
C ASN A 88 -1.86 0.31 12.62
N VAL A 89 -0.56 0.61 12.70
CA VAL A 89 0.22 1.08 11.55
C VAL A 89 0.23 0.07 10.41
N GLY A 90 0.07 -1.23 10.70
CA GLY A 90 -0.05 -2.28 9.71
C GLY A 90 -1.40 -2.31 8.99
N LYS A 91 -2.39 -1.49 9.37
CA LYS A 91 -3.73 -1.46 8.78
C LYS A 91 -3.95 -0.18 7.98
N CYS A 92 -4.13 -0.30 6.67
CA CYS A 92 -4.52 0.80 5.80
C CYS A 92 -6.04 1.04 5.89
N PRO A 93 -6.52 2.23 6.31
CA PRO A 93 -7.96 2.52 6.40
C PRO A 93 -8.69 2.65 5.05
N SER A 94 -7.97 2.71 3.93
CA SER A 94 -8.55 2.69 2.56
C SER A 94 -8.75 1.25 2.05
N GLU A 95 -8.08 0.26 2.65
CA GLU A 95 -8.24 -1.16 2.29
C GLU A 95 -9.56 -1.70 2.86
N LYS A 96 -10.40 -2.24 1.97
CA LYS A 96 -11.75 -2.72 2.30
C LYS A 96 -11.85 -4.23 2.27
N THR A 97 -11.00 -4.89 1.49
CA THR A 97 -11.02 -6.33 1.24
C THR A 97 -10.62 -7.10 2.50
N TYR A 98 -9.63 -6.58 3.24
CA TYR A 98 -9.04 -7.23 4.41
C TYR A 98 -9.35 -6.52 5.73
N ALA A 99 -10.32 -5.60 5.75
CA ALA A 99 -10.61 -4.75 6.92
C ALA A 99 -10.91 -5.54 8.21
N ASN A 100 -11.45 -6.76 8.08
CA ASN A 100 -11.81 -7.63 9.20
C ASN A 100 -10.79 -8.73 9.49
N VAL A 101 -9.68 -8.78 8.76
CA VAL A 101 -8.63 -9.79 8.93
C VAL A 101 -7.48 -9.19 9.74
N ASN A 102 -6.94 -9.94 10.69
CA ASN A 102 -5.81 -9.48 11.51
C ASN A 102 -4.47 -9.74 10.82
N ILE A 103 -4.31 -9.21 9.61
CA ILE A 103 -3.08 -9.23 8.83
C ILE A 103 -2.70 -7.80 8.43
N PRO A 104 -1.42 -7.49 8.18
CA PRO A 104 -1.03 -6.23 7.61
C PRO A 104 -1.63 -6.04 6.22
N HIS A 105 -2.22 -4.87 5.98
CA HIS A 105 -2.82 -4.49 4.69
C HIS A 105 -1.76 -4.11 3.64
N TYR A 106 -0.51 -3.94 4.07
CA TYR A 106 0.61 -3.54 3.23
C TYR A 106 1.29 -4.75 2.60
N GLY A 107 1.63 -4.68 1.33
CA GLY A 107 2.47 -5.69 0.66
C GLY A 107 3.95 -5.41 0.91
N TYR A 108 4.75 -6.46 1.06
CA TYR A 108 6.21 -6.36 1.15
C TYR A 108 6.92 -7.08 -0.01
N ASN A 109 7.99 -6.48 -0.53
CA ASN A 109 8.78 -7.02 -1.62
C ASN A 109 9.89 -7.95 -1.09
N TYR A 110 9.63 -9.25 -1.10
CA TYR A 110 10.63 -10.21 -0.63
C TYR A 110 11.80 -10.41 -1.59
N ARG A 111 11.73 -9.90 -2.83
CA ARG A 111 12.86 -9.98 -3.76
C ARG A 111 13.86 -8.85 -3.59
N THR A 112 13.47 -7.74 -2.97
CA THR A 112 14.41 -6.66 -2.68
C THR A 112 15.39 -7.06 -1.58
N PHE A 113 14.87 -7.72 -0.54
CA PHE A 113 15.65 -8.29 0.56
C PHE A 113 14.85 -9.45 1.15
N GLY A 114 15.04 -10.68 0.71
CA GLY A 114 14.40 -11.85 1.34
C GLY A 114 14.99 -13.18 0.86
N SER A 115 16.31 -13.27 0.70
CA SER A 115 17.10 -14.47 0.44
C SER A 115 18.32 -14.44 1.37
N GLY A 116 18.78 -15.58 1.88
CA GLY A 116 19.95 -15.64 2.79
C GLY A 116 21.27 -15.05 2.24
N SER A 117 21.25 -14.52 1.02
CA SER A 117 22.31 -13.87 0.28
C SER A 117 22.01 -12.40 -0.07
N ASP A 118 21.02 -11.77 0.58
CA ASP A 118 20.64 -10.39 0.24
C ASP A 118 21.77 -9.39 0.52
N PRO A 119 21.93 -8.37 -0.34
CA PRO A 119 22.81 -7.26 -0.05
C PRO A 119 22.33 -6.49 1.19
N LYS A 120 23.27 -5.87 1.89
CA LYS A 120 22.96 -4.90 2.94
C LYS A 120 22.33 -3.65 2.33
N LEU A 121 21.54 -2.90 3.10
CA LEU A 121 20.89 -1.67 2.63
C LEU A 121 21.88 -0.67 2.02
N ASN A 122 23.10 -0.60 2.56
CA ASN A 122 24.17 0.29 2.07
C ASN A 122 24.81 -0.17 0.74
N ALA A 123 24.59 -1.40 0.31
CA ALA A 123 25.09 -1.94 -0.94
C ALA A 123 24.12 -1.71 -2.12
N VAL A 124 22.96 -1.11 -1.89
CA VAL A 124 22.00 -0.79 -2.95
C VAL A 124 22.41 0.49 -3.66
N GLU A 125 22.93 0.34 -4.88
CA GLU A 125 23.12 1.43 -5.80
C GLU A 125 21.74 1.86 -6.32
N ARG A 126 21.27 3.05 -5.95
CA ARG A 126 19.99 3.69 -6.34
C ARG A 126 18.72 3.27 -5.57
N PRO A 127 18.66 3.53 -4.25
CA PRO A 127 17.50 3.16 -3.42
C PRO A 127 16.17 3.80 -3.87
N GLU A 128 16.21 4.89 -4.65
CA GLU A 128 15.03 5.59 -5.18
C GLU A 128 14.28 4.80 -6.27
N ARG A 129 14.87 3.72 -6.81
CA ARG A 129 14.23 2.90 -7.86
C ARG A 129 13.64 1.60 -7.35
N PHE A 130 13.93 1.23 -6.10
CA PHE A 130 13.52 -0.05 -5.53
C PHE A 130 12.31 0.12 -4.64
N ALA A 131 11.14 -0.31 -5.14
CA ALA A 131 9.93 -0.38 -4.35
C ALA A 131 10.02 -1.52 -3.33
N TYR A 132 9.83 -1.16 -2.06
CA TYR A 132 10.00 -2.02 -0.89
C TYR A 132 8.68 -2.45 -0.26
N LEU A 133 7.71 -1.55 -0.14
CA LEU A 133 6.36 -1.81 0.38
C LEU A 133 5.27 -1.22 -0.52
N THR A 134 4.05 -1.73 -0.43
CA THR A 134 2.85 -1.19 -1.07
C THR A 134 1.69 -1.12 -0.08
N ASP A 135 0.73 -0.20 -0.28
CA ASP A 135 -0.49 -0.11 0.53
C ASP A 135 -1.61 -1.09 0.15
N ARG A 136 -1.33 -2.02 -0.76
CA ARG A 136 -2.20 -3.14 -1.14
C ARG A 136 -1.50 -4.48 -0.88
N ASN A 137 -2.24 -5.44 -0.33
CA ASN A 137 -1.82 -6.82 -0.09
C ASN A 137 -2.90 -7.75 -0.63
N SER A 138 -2.57 -8.75 -1.45
CA SER A 138 -3.59 -9.58 -2.13
C SER A 138 -4.00 -10.86 -1.42
N SER A 139 -3.37 -11.26 -0.30
CA SER A 139 -3.70 -12.48 0.47
C SER A 139 -2.78 -12.68 1.68
N GLY A 140 -2.27 -11.62 2.30
CA GLY A 140 -1.43 -11.74 3.49
C GLY A 140 0.01 -12.24 3.25
N THR A 141 0.44 -12.45 2.01
CA THR A 141 1.78 -13.01 1.72
C THR A 141 2.39 -12.37 0.47
N ASN A 142 3.07 -11.23 0.67
CA ASN A 142 3.98 -10.54 -0.25
C ASN A 142 3.39 -9.84 -1.47
N PHE A 143 4.17 -8.91 -2.04
CA PHE A 143 4.03 -8.48 -3.43
C PHE A 143 5.24 -8.90 -4.26
N LEU A 144 4.98 -9.32 -5.49
CA LEU A 144 5.98 -9.50 -6.53
C LEU A 144 5.66 -8.55 -7.67
N VAL A 145 6.68 -7.84 -8.17
CA VAL A 145 6.56 -7.26 -9.51
C VAL A 145 6.71 -8.42 -10.50
N GLY A 146 5.59 -8.91 -11.07
CA GLY A 146 5.54 -9.89 -12.17
C GLY A 146 4.49 -11.04 -12.08
N ALA A 147 3.47 -10.96 -12.96
CA ALA A 147 2.64 -11.98 -13.66
C ALA A 147 1.63 -12.96 -12.98
N THR A 148 0.45 -13.03 -13.63
CA THR A 148 -0.57 -14.10 -13.92
C THR A 148 -1.27 -14.93 -12.84
N GLY A 149 -2.57 -14.63 -12.62
CA GLY A 149 -3.60 -15.67 -12.44
C GLY A 149 -4.34 -15.66 -11.10
N GLY A 150 -5.60 -15.22 -11.13
CA GLY A 150 -6.60 -15.30 -10.05
C GLY A 150 -7.55 -14.09 -10.06
N GLU A 151 -8.78 -14.27 -9.55
CA GLU A 151 -9.93 -13.37 -9.67
C GLU A 151 -9.71 -11.84 -9.56
N GLN A 152 -10.36 -11.11 -10.47
CA GLN A 152 -10.34 -9.65 -10.60
C GLN A 152 -11.11 -8.91 -9.49
N THR A 153 -10.68 -9.02 -8.23
CA THR A 153 -11.21 -8.16 -7.17
C THR A 153 -10.22 -7.05 -6.81
N LEU A 154 -10.51 -5.85 -7.34
CA LEU A 154 -10.08 -4.53 -6.83
C LEU A 154 -8.58 -4.39 -6.52
N CYS A 155 -7.74 -4.21 -7.55
CA CYS A 155 -6.34 -3.76 -7.42
C CYS A 155 -5.42 -4.58 -6.51
N ASN A 156 -5.47 -5.90 -6.63
CA ASN A 156 -4.61 -6.82 -5.90
C ASN A 156 -3.40 -7.27 -6.74
N TRP A 157 -2.23 -7.44 -6.11
CA TRP A 157 -1.00 -8.00 -6.70
C TRP A 157 -0.89 -9.49 -6.40
N TYR A 158 -0.99 -10.37 -7.39
CA TYR A 158 -0.89 -11.82 -7.16
C TYR A 158 0.53 -12.31 -6.82
N ARG A 159 0.61 -13.43 -6.11
CA ARG A 159 1.82 -14.23 -5.86
C ARG A 159 2.00 -15.20 -7.02
N HIS A 160 3.09 -15.12 -7.81
CA HIS A 160 3.52 -16.23 -8.67
C HIS A 160 5.03 -16.34 -8.90
N SER A 161 5.47 -17.60 -8.95
CA SER A 161 6.83 -18.04 -9.17
C SER A 161 7.38 -17.61 -10.53
N PHE A 162 8.70 -17.40 -10.56
CA PHE A 162 9.50 -17.07 -11.74
C PHE A 162 9.21 -18.03 -12.91
N ASN A 163 8.83 -17.52 -14.09
CA ASN A 163 8.96 -18.24 -15.36
C ASN A 163 10.26 -17.80 -16.05
N PRO A 164 11.29 -18.67 -16.16
CA PRO A 164 12.63 -18.28 -16.60
C PRO A 164 12.77 -18.04 -18.12
N THR A 165 11.70 -18.12 -18.91
CA THR A 165 11.77 -18.08 -20.38
C THR A 165 11.66 -16.69 -21.02
N GLY A 166 11.72 -15.60 -20.26
CA GLY A 166 11.84 -14.25 -20.83
C GLY A 166 10.58 -13.73 -21.53
N GLU A 167 9.42 -14.33 -21.28
CA GLU A 167 8.15 -13.86 -21.83
C GLU A 167 7.60 -12.68 -21.00
N LYS A 168 7.28 -11.56 -21.69
CA LYS A 168 6.74 -10.35 -21.06
C LYS A 168 5.28 -10.58 -20.65
N ASP A 169 5.08 -11.28 -19.54
CA ASP A 169 3.73 -11.68 -19.13
C ASP A 169 3.04 -10.63 -18.26
N SER A 170 2.24 -9.83 -18.95
CA SER A 170 1.43 -8.74 -18.46
C SER A 170 0.08 -9.22 -17.94
N SER A 171 -0.07 -9.38 -16.63
CA SER A 171 -1.41 -9.49 -16.00
C SER A 171 -1.34 -8.89 -14.60
N GLY A 172 -2.04 -7.77 -14.47
CA GLY A 172 -1.80 -6.81 -13.41
C GLY A 172 -3.02 -6.00 -13.07
N ILE A 173 -2.77 -5.06 -12.17
CA ILE A 173 -3.59 -3.91 -11.78
C ILE A 173 -4.57 -3.53 -12.92
N PRO A 174 -5.88 -3.34 -12.65
CA PRO A 174 -6.80 -2.72 -13.61
C PRO A 174 -6.17 -1.44 -14.17
N LEU A 175 -6.30 -1.14 -15.47
CA LEU A 175 -5.64 0.02 -16.10
C LEU A 175 -5.83 1.34 -15.33
N ASP A 176 -6.96 1.46 -14.63
CA ASP A 176 -7.40 2.66 -13.91
C ASP A 176 -7.06 2.65 -12.41
N CYS A 177 -6.27 1.68 -11.94
CA CYS A 177 -5.94 1.59 -10.52
C CYS A 177 -4.52 2.06 -10.20
N ARG A 178 -4.45 2.87 -9.13
CA ARG A 178 -3.23 3.46 -8.60
C ARG A 178 -3.01 2.99 -7.17
N MET A 179 -1.75 2.87 -6.79
CA MET A 179 -1.36 2.44 -5.45
C MET A 179 -0.16 3.22 -4.94
N ASN A 180 0.05 3.20 -3.63
CA ASN A 180 1.21 3.85 -3.03
C ASN A 180 2.35 2.85 -2.87
N PHE A 181 3.50 3.16 -3.47
CA PHE A 181 4.73 2.40 -3.34
C PHE A 181 5.68 3.16 -2.44
N LEU A 182 6.20 2.49 -1.42
CA LEU A 182 7.31 2.99 -0.62
C LEU A 182 8.61 2.47 -1.23
N PHE A 183 9.56 3.37 -1.48
CA PHE A 183 10.89 3.05 -1.95
C PHE A 183 11.90 2.98 -0.81
N LEU A 184 13.09 2.41 -1.07
CA LEU A 184 14.09 2.17 -0.02
C LEU A 184 14.70 3.44 0.57
N ASP A 185 14.71 4.54 -0.17
CA ASP A 185 15.10 5.85 0.33
C ASP A 185 14.03 6.47 1.27
N GLY A 186 12.83 5.88 1.33
CA GLY A 186 11.72 6.27 2.19
C GLY A 186 10.67 7.15 1.52
N HIS A 187 10.82 7.50 0.24
CA HIS A 187 9.75 8.22 -0.46
C HIS A 187 8.58 7.30 -0.79
N VAL A 188 7.39 7.90 -0.91
CA VAL A 188 6.17 7.18 -1.30
C VAL A 188 5.61 7.82 -2.54
N GLU A 189 5.35 7.02 -3.57
CA GLU A 189 4.80 7.47 -4.84
C GLU A 189 3.52 6.74 -5.21
N ASN A 190 2.56 7.49 -5.76
CA ASN A 190 1.28 6.95 -6.20
C ASN A 190 1.31 6.60 -7.69
N LEU A 191 1.63 5.34 -7.99
CA LEU A 191 1.90 4.87 -9.35
C LEU A 191 0.74 4.07 -9.91
N SER A 192 0.52 4.21 -11.22
CA SER A 192 -0.35 3.32 -12.00
C SER A 192 0.43 2.07 -12.43
N ARG A 193 -0.25 1.11 -13.06
CA ARG A 193 0.42 -0.06 -13.66
C ARG A 193 1.52 0.29 -14.66
N ALA A 194 1.31 1.32 -15.47
CA ALA A 194 2.23 1.70 -16.53
C ALA A 194 3.49 2.40 -15.98
N ASP A 195 3.33 3.07 -14.83
CA ASP A 195 4.39 3.85 -14.19
C ASP A 195 5.09 3.06 -13.08
N ALA A 196 4.50 1.96 -12.61
CA ALA A 196 5.09 1.10 -11.61
C ALA A 196 6.44 0.56 -12.12
N PRO A 197 7.48 0.54 -11.28
CA PRO A 197 8.79 0.05 -11.69
C PRO A 197 8.65 -1.37 -12.22
N ALA A 198 9.03 -1.58 -13.49
CA ALA A 198 8.98 -2.89 -14.14
C ALA A 198 9.86 -3.92 -13.39
N ASN A 199 9.67 -5.21 -13.68
CA ASN A 199 10.43 -6.36 -13.17
C ASN A 199 11.98 -6.25 -13.23
N SER A 200 12.54 -5.15 -13.73
CA SER A 200 13.99 -4.88 -13.74
C SER A 200 14.56 -4.47 -12.37
N ALA A 201 13.73 -4.23 -11.34
CA ALA A 201 14.20 -4.02 -9.96
C ALA A 201 14.34 -5.34 -9.16
N VAL A 202 14.21 -6.50 -9.82
CA VAL A 202 14.16 -7.83 -9.20
C VAL A 202 15.53 -8.33 -8.73
N TYR A 203 16.62 -7.73 -9.21
CA TYR A 203 17.96 -7.95 -8.69
C TYR A 203 18.71 -6.62 -8.72
N PRO A 204 19.04 -6.00 -7.57
CA PRO A 204 20.04 -4.93 -7.54
C PRO A 204 21.41 -5.39 -8.07
N TRP A 205 21.61 -6.70 -8.26
CA TRP A 205 22.81 -7.30 -8.82
C TRP A 205 22.49 -8.19 -10.03
N SER A 206 22.48 -7.64 -11.23
CA SER A 206 23.05 -8.43 -12.34
C SER A 206 24.55 -8.16 -12.30
N PRO A 207 25.44 -9.18 -12.29
CA PRO A 207 26.84 -8.93 -12.57
C PRO A 207 26.92 -8.39 -13.99
N THR A 208 26.97 -7.08 -14.14
CA THR A 208 27.39 -6.45 -15.39
C THR A 208 28.91 -6.39 -15.35
N GLU A 209 29.49 -7.24 -16.21
CA GLU A 209 30.90 -7.45 -16.54
C GLU A 209 31.78 -8.20 -15.54
#